data_AF-A0A6J6M5J2-F1
#
_entry.id   AF-A0A6J6M5J2-F1
#
_cell.length_a   1.000
_cell.length_b   1.000
_cell.length_c   1.000
_cell.angle_alpha   90.00
_cell.angle_beta   90.00
_cell.angle_gamma   90.00
#
_symmetry.space_group_name_H-M   'P 1'
#
loop_
_entity.id
_entity.type
_entity.pdbx_description
1 polymer ?
#
loop_
_entity_poly.entity_id
_entity_poly.type
_entity_poly.pdbx_seq_one_letter_code
_entity_poly.pdbx_strand_id
1 'polypeptide(L)'
;MRAEFPIFPPGDLRMALAALCSDDEWGRSWAEIMQYRFTSEGDLDGHAVGNLLLAALWDRDEDPVQGLDRVGTLLKVIGRVLPMASVPLDIEGRFNTSTGRIVVRGQKEVATAKGRIESLTIIPENPRARP
;
A
#
# COMPACT_ATOMS: atom_id res chain seq x y z
N MET A 1 11.76 -1.11 2.94
CA MET A 1 10.38 -0.76 3.40
C MET A 1 9.51 -1.92 3.91
N ARG A 2 8.82 -2.75 3.11
CA ARG A 2 7.97 -3.84 3.68
C ARG A 2 8.76 -4.91 4.45
N ALA A 3 10.03 -5.11 4.09
CA ALA A 3 10.93 -6.02 4.81
C ALA A 3 11.50 -5.41 6.11
N GLU A 4 11.46 -4.08 6.24
CA GLU A 4 12.00 -3.36 7.40
C GLU A 4 10.91 -2.99 8.42
N PHE A 5 9.66 -2.81 7.97
CA PHE A 5 8.54 -2.42 8.82
C PHE A 5 7.35 -3.36 8.54
N PRO A 6 6.76 -4.00 9.57
CA PRO A 6 5.56 -4.85 9.42
C PRO A 6 4.29 -4.01 9.25
N ILE A 7 4.28 -3.15 8.22
CA ILE A 7 3.24 -2.16 7.97
C ILE A 7 2.30 -2.58 6.85
N PHE A 8 1.12 -1.96 6.81
CA PHE A 8 0.18 -2.08 5.70
C PHE A 8 0.87 -1.71 4.38
N PRO A 9 0.52 -2.35 3.25
CA PRO A 9 1.05 -1.96 1.94
C PRO A 9 0.72 -0.47 1.69
N PRO A 10 1.71 0.44 1.73
CA PRO A 10 1.41 1.87 1.71
C PRO A 10 0.96 2.34 0.32
N GLY A 11 1.31 1.60 -0.73
CA GLY A 11 1.08 2.00 -2.13
C GLY A 11 -0.38 2.22 -2.46
N ASP A 12 -1.25 1.25 -2.16
CA ASP A 12 -2.67 1.33 -2.52
C ASP A 12 -3.39 2.43 -1.71
N LEU A 13 -3.06 2.55 -0.42
CA LEU A 13 -3.58 3.61 0.45
C LEU A 13 -3.12 5.00 0.02
N ARG A 14 -1.85 5.15 -0.40
CA ARG A 14 -1.30 6.37 -0.98
C ARG A 14 -2.05 6.76 -2.26
N MET A 15 -2.28 5.79 -3.15
CA MET A 15 -3.03 6.02 -4.39
C MET A 15 -4.45 6.49 -4.09
N ALA A 16 -5.14 5.85 -3.14
CA ALA A 16 -6.48 6.24 -2.72
C ALA A 16 -6.50 7.66 -2.14
N LEU A 17 -5.57 8.00 -1.24
CA LEU A 17 -5.48 9.34 -0.66
C LEU A 17 -5.25 10.42 -1.73
N ALA A 18 -4.32 10.18 -2.65
CA ALA A 18 -4.05 11.13 -3.74
C ALA A 18 -5.24 11.29 -4.68
N ALA A 19 -6.02 10.23 -4.92
CA ALA A 19 -7.21 10.27 -5.77
C ALA A 19 -8.39 11.01 -5.13
N LEU A 20 -8.42 11.12 -3.80
CA LEU A 20 -9.46 11.86 -3.07
C LEU A 20 -9.07 13.32 -2.77
N CYS A 21 -7.85 13.75 -3.14
CA CYS A 21 -7.49 15.16 -3.09
C CYS A 21 -8.44 16.00 -3.98
N SER A 22 -8.74 17.21 -3.53
CA SER A 22 -9.55 18.17 -4.30
C SER A 22 -8.85 18.64 -5.57
N ASP A 23 -9.63 19.04 -6.57
CA ASP A 23 -9.13 19.62 -7.84
C ASP A 23 -8.65 21.08 -7.71
N ASP A 24 -8.65 21.64 -6.50
CA ASP A 24 -8.04 22.94 -6.23
C ASP A 24 -6.51 22.86 -6.26
N GLU A 25 -5.85 24.02 -6.20
CA GLU A 25 -4.39 24.10 -6.26
C GLU A 25 -3.72 23.33 -5.11
N TRP A 26 -4.31 23.41 -3.91
CA TRP A 26 -3.82 22.71 -2.73
C TRP A 26 -3.86 21.19 -2.91
N GLY A 27 -5.02 20.64 -3.27
CA GLY A 27 -5.21 19.21 -3.43
C GLY A 27 -4.35 18.64 -4.55
N ARG A 28 -4.25 19.33 -5.70
CA ARG A 28 -3.36 18.92 -6.80
C ARG A 28 -1.89 18.91 -6.38
N SER A 29 -1.40 19.97 -5.72
CA SER A 29 -0.01 20.03 -5.26
C SER A 29 0.32 18.90 -4.28
N TRP A 30 -0.57 18.64 -3.32
CA TRP A 30 -0.37 17.55 -2.36
C TRP A 30 -0.52 16.16 -2.98
N ALA A 31 -1.40 15.97 -3.96
CA ALA A 31 -1.48 14.73 -4.71
C ALA A 31 -0.17 14.45 -5.46
N GLU A 32 0.42 15.47 -6.09
CA GLU A 32 1.74 15.37 -6.75
C GLU A 32 2.84 14.99 -5.75
N ILE A 33 2.91 15.67 -4.59
CA ILE A 33 3.87 15.33 -3.52
C ILE A 33 3.68 13.91 -3.02
N MET A 34 2.43 13.47 -2.79
CA MET A 34 2.15 12.11 -2.36
C MET A 34 2.65 11.08 -3.37
N GLN A 35 2.60 11.37 -4.66
CA GLN A 35 3.06 10.49 -5.72
C GLN A 35 4.55 10.64 -6.08
N TYR A 36 5.19 11.73 -5.65
CA TYR A 36 6.59 12.02 -5.95
C TYR A 36 7.49 10.87 -5.50
N ARG A 37 8.36 10.43 -6.40
CA ARG A 37 9.42 9.45 -6.14
C ARG A 37 10.76 10.14 -6.16
N PHE A 38 11.56 9.88 -5.14
CA PHE A 38 12.94 10.36 -5.14
C PHE A 38 13.70 9.75 -6.32
N THR A 39 14.57 10.57 -6.90
CA THR A 39 15.60 10.15 -7.85
C THR A 39 16.94 10.46 -7.20
N SER A 40 17.68 9.43 -6.81
CA SER A 40 18.96 9.59 -6.12
C SER A 40 19.86 8.37 -6.33
N GLU A 41 21.11 8.44 -5.87
CA GLU A 41 22.02 7.27 -5.86
C GLU A 41 22.00 6.53 -4.51
N GLY A 42 21.17 6.94 -3.55
CA GLY A 42 21.12 6.39 -2.20
C GLY A 42 19.90 5.51 -1.92
N ASP A 43 19.75 5.10 -0.66
CA ASP A 43 18.72 4.14 -0.22
C ASP A 43 17.27 4.62 -0.42
N LEU A 44 17.06 5.93 -0.58
CA LEU A 44 15.74 6.50 -0.85
C LEU A 44 15.37 6.48 -2.33
N ASP A 45 16.26 6.06 -3.23
CA ASP A 45 15.97 6.04 -4.66
C ASP A 45 14.70 5.24 -4.98
N GLY A 46 13.82 5.83 -5.79
CA GLY A 46 12.55 5.24 -6.18
C GLY A 46 11.49 5.17 -5.07
N HIS A 47 11.81 5.54 -3.82
CA HIS A 47 10.81 5.61 -2.76
C HIS A 47 9.83 6.76 -2.99
N ALA A 48 8.54 6.47 -2.89
CA ALA A 48 7.50 7.49 -2.94
C ALA A 48 7.41 8.22 -1.60
N VAL A 49 7.36 9.56 -1.61
CA VAL A 49 7.22 10.39 -0.39
C VAL A 49 6.00 9.97 0.41
N GLY A 50 4.85 9.76 -0.25
CA GLY A 50 3.64 9.32 0.43
C GLY A 50 3.78 7.96 1.13
N ASN A 51 4.63 7.05 0.62
CA ASN A 51 4.88 5.80 1.32
C ASN A 51 5.65 6.04 2.63
N LEU A 52 6.67 6.90 2.59
CA LEU A 52 7.47 7.24 3.77
C LEU A 52 6.62 7.93 4.84
N LEU A 53 5.74 8.86 4.45
CA LEU A 53 4.79 9.51 5.34
C LEU A 53 3.88 8.49 6.05
N LEU A 54 3.27 7.58 5.27
CA LEU A 54 2.39 6.54 5.81
C LEU A 54 3.14 5.58 6.74
N ALA A 55 4.36 5.18 6.38
CA ALA A 55 5.19 4.34 7.22
C ALA A 55 5.57 5.02 8.53
N ALA A 56 5.92 6.30 8.51
CA ALA A 56 6.24 7.06 9.72
C ALA A 56 5.04 7.19 10.66
N LEU A 57 3.81 7.20 10.15
CA LEU A 57 2.60 7.21 10.98
C LEU A 57 2.40 5.87 11.68
N TRP A 58 2.57 4.75 10.96
CA TRP A 58 2.43 3.42 11.56
C TRP A 58 3.58 3.03 12.49
N ASP A 59 4.80 3.48 12.19
CA ASP A 59 5.97 3.23 13.05
C ASP A 59 5.83 3.90 14.43
N ARG A 60 5.05 4.98 14.52
CA ARG A 60 4.74 5.68 15.77
C ARG A 60 3.64 5.02 16.60
N ASP A 61 3.33 3.75 16.35
CA ASP A 61 2.25 2.97 16.98
C ASP A 61 0.87 3.66 16.87
N GLU A 62 0.65 4.49 15.85
CA GLU A 62 -0.65 5.11 15.62
C GLU A 62 -1.64 4.09 15.04
N ASP A 63 -2.89 4.11 15.50
CA ASP A 63 -3.94 3.31 14.88
C ASP A 63 -4.00 3.63 13.38
N PRO A 64 -3.92 2.62 12.49
CA PRO A 64 -3.83 2.86 11.06
C PRO A 64 -4.92 3.74 10.48
N VAL A 65 -6.13 3.63 11.01
CA VAL A 65 -7.26 4.43 10.58
C VAL A 65 -7.09 5.88 11.02
N GLN A 66 -6.65 6.11 12.26
CA GLN A 66 -6.37 7.47 12.75
C GLN A 66 -5.23 8.14 11.95
N GLY A 67 -4.17 7.39 11.64
CA GLY A 67 -3.09 7.89 10.78
C GLY A 67 -3.59 8.30 9.40
N LEU A 68 -4.44 7.48 8.77
CA LEU A 68 -5.08 7.81 7.50
C LEU A 68 -6.02 9.01 7.60
N ASP A 69 -6.80 9.13 8.68
CA ASP A 69 -7.68 10.28 8.91
C ASP A 69 -6.87 11.59 9.08
N ARG A 70 -5.71 11.54 9.75
CA ARG A 70 -4.78 12.68 9.87
C ARG A 70 -4.21 13.09 8.52
N VAL A 71 -3.75 12.13 7.71
CA VAL A 71 -3.26 12.42 6.36
C VAL A 71 -4.40 12.96 5.50
N GLY A 72 -5.59 12.37 5.56
CA GLY A 72 -6.76 12.88 4.85
C GLY A 72 -7.07 14.33 5.20
N THR A 73 -6.97 14.69 6.48
CA THR A 73 -7.13 16.07 6.95
C THR A 73 -6.05 17.00 6.40
N LEU A 74 -4.77 16.58 6.44
CA LEU A 74 -3.64 17.34 5.90
C LEU A 74 -3.81 17.65 4.41
N LEU A 75 -4.22 16.63 3.65
CA LEU A 75 -4.42 16.71 2.21
C LEU A 75 -5.77 17.37 1.83
N LYS A 76 -6.66 17.59 2.80
CA LYS A 76 -8.06 18.05 2.62
C LYS A 76 -8.85 17.17 1.64
N VAL A 77 -8.71 15.86 1.77
CA VAL A 77 -9.41 14.91 0.88
C VAL A 77 -10.92 14.98 1.03
N ILE A 78 -11.64 14.71 -0.06
CA ILE A 78 -13.09 14.56 -0.06
C ILE A 78 -13.41 13.07 0.07
N GLY A 79 -13.76 12.64 1.27
CA GLY A 79 -14.07 11.24 1.59
C GLY A 79 -13.12 10.66 2.62
N ARG A 80 -13.08 9.33 2.74
CA ARG A 80 -12.28 8.63 3.75
C ARG A 80 -11.64 7.39 3.14
N VAL A 81 -10.36 7.19 3.44
CA VAL A 81 -9.61 5.99 3.05
C VAL A 81 -9.53 5.06 4.25
N LEU A 82 -9.98 3.82 4.09
CA LEU A 82 -9.93 2.79 5.13
C LEU A 82 -9.09 1.61 4.65
N PRO A 83 -8.29 1.00 5.54
CA PRO A 83 -7.64 -0.26 5.23
C PRO A 83 -8.70 -1.38 5.20
N MET A 84 -8.59 -2.30 4.25
CA MET A 84 -9.55 -3.41 4.13
C MET A 84 -9.55 -4.35 5.35
N ALA A 85 -8.47 -4.35 6.14
CA ALA A 85 -8.26 -5.24 7.27
C ALA A 85 -7.60 -4.52 8.44
N SER A 86 -7.76 -5.07 9.65
CA SER A 86 -7.13 -4.57 10.87
C SER A 86 -5.67 -4.99 11.03
N VAL A 87 -5.17 -5.84 10.13
CA VAL A 87 -3.82 -6.41 10.16
C VAL A 87 -3.21 -6.36 8.76
N PRO A 88 -1.86 -6.26 8.63
CA PRO A 88 -1.20 -6.36 7.33
C PRO A 88 -1.57 -7.67 6.63
N LEU A 89 -1.96 -7.57 5.36
CA LEU A 89 -2.27 -8.71 4.51
C LEU A 89 -1.13 -9.01 3.55
N ASP A 90 -0.94 -10.29 3.32
CA ASP A 90 -0.09 -10.81 2.26
C ASP A 90 -0.94 -11.66 1.29
N ILE A 91 -0.38 -11.98 0.14
CA ILE A 91 -1.07 -12.68 -0.93
C ILE A 91 -0.24 -13.85 -1.40
N GLU A 92 -0.88 -15.00 -1.54
CA GLU A 92 -0.29 -16.22 -2.07
C GLU A 92 -1.05 -16.64 -3.33
N GLY A 93 -0.32 -16.90 -4.40
CA GLY A 93 -0.85 -17.43 -5.65
C GLY A 93 -0.27 -18.81 -5.95
N ARG A 94 -1.13 -19.74 -6.34
CA ARG A 94 -0.73 -21.04 -6.91
C ARG A 94 -0.82 -20.97 -8.41
N PHE A 95 0.27 -21.31 -9.09
CA PHE A 95 0.39 -21.22 -10.54
C PHE A 95 0.74 -22.56 -11.15
N ASN A 96 0.16 -22.85 -12.31
CA ASN A 96 0.53 -23.96 -13.15
C ASN A 96 1.45 -23.46 -14.28
N THR A 97 2.68 -23.96 -14.33
CA THR A 97 3.71 -23.60 -15.31
C THR A 97 4.05 -24.81 -16.20
N SER A 98 4.89 -24.60 -17.21
CA SER A 98 5.40 -25.71 -18.03
C SER A 98 6.26 -26.71 -17.26
N THR A 99 6.78 -26.34 -16.08
CA THR A 99 7.63 -27.18 -15.23
C THR A 99 6.89 -27.78 -14.04
N GLY A 100 5.62 -27.44 -13.84
CA GLY A 100 4.77 -27.96 -12.77
C GLY A 100 4.04 -26.87 -11.99
N ARG A 101 3.56 -27.22 -10.79
CA ARG A 101 2.85 -26.28 -9.92
C ARG A 101 3.84 -25.55 -9.01
N ILE A 102 3.74 -24.23 -8.95
CA ILE A 102 4.53 -23.38 -8.05
C ILE A 102 3.60 -22.57 -7.14
N VAL A 103 4.13 -22.21 -5.97
CA VAL A 103 3.48 -21.28 -5.04
C VAL A 103 4.34 -20.03 -4.96
N VAL A 104 3.71 -18.87 -5.12
CA VAL A 104 4.36 -17.56 -5.09
C VAL A 104 3.68 -16.71 -4.04
N ARG A 105 4.48 -15.99 -3.23
CA ARG A 105 4.00 -15.13 -2.16
C ARG A 105 4.50 -13.71 -2.33
N GLY A 106 3.66 -12.74 -2.02
CA GLY A 106 3.94 -11.31 -2.17
C GLY A 106 3.20 -10.71 -3.37
N GLN A 107 2.65 -9.51 -3.20
CA GLN A 107 1.78 -8.87 -4.22
C GLN A 107 2.50 -8.62 -5.54
N LYS A 108 3.75 -8.15 -5.49
CA LYS A 108 4.54 -7.89 -6.70
C LYS A 108 4.94 -9.20 -7.38
N GLU A 109 5.34 -10.18 -6.59
CA GLU A 109 5.80 -11.49 -7.02
C GLU A 109 4.65 -12.27 -7.68
N VAL A 110 3.48 -12.30 -7.03
CA VAL A 110 2.26 -12.91 -7.58
C VAL A 110 1.81 -12.18 -8.86
N ALA A 111 1.87 -10.84 -8.91
CA ALA A 111 1.48 -10.08 -10.09
C ALA A 111 2.43 -10.26 -11.29
N THR A 112 3.69 -10.59 -11.04
CA THR A 112 4.72 -10.76 -12.08
C THR A 112 5.02 -12.23 -12.42
N ALA A 113 4.44 -13.18 -11.66
CA ALA A 113 4.64 -14.60 -11.84
C ALA A 113 4.20 -15.07 -13.23
N LYS A 114 4.93 -16.07 -13.75
CA LYS A 114 4.63 -16.71 -15.04
C LYS A 114 3.84 -17.99 -14.81
N GLY A 115 2.90 -18.28 -15.72
CA GLY A 115 2.03 -19.45 -15.67
C GLY A 115 0.56 -19.07 -15.55
N ARG A 116 -0.32 -20.08 -15.54
CA ARG A 116 -1.76 -19.89 -15.33
C ARG A 116 -2.05 -19.92 -13.84
N ILE A 117 -2.70 -18.87 -13.32
CA ILE A 117 -3.15 -18.86 -11.93
C ILE A 117 -4.25 -19.91 -11.73
N GLU A 118 -4.09 -20.71 -10.68
CA GLU A 118 -5.06 -21.75 -10.27
C GLU A 118 -5.90 -21.26 -9.09
N SER A 119 -5.25 -20.65 -8.09
CA SER A 119 -5.92 -20.09 -6.92
C SER A 119 -5.14 -18.92 -6.35
N LEU A 120 -5.86 -18.00 -5.70
CA LEU A 120 -5.30 -16.86 -5.00
C LEU A 120 -5.87 -16.83 -3.58
N THR A 121 -5.02 -16.62 -2.59
CA THR A 121 -5.39 -16.63 -1.17
C THR A 121 -4.78 -15.41 -0.48
N ILE A 122 -5.50 -14.81 0.46
CA ILE A 122 -4.98 -13.77 1.35
C ILE A 122 -4.49 -14.39 2.64
N ILE A 123 -3.42 -13.83 3.22
CA ILE A 123 -2.84 -14.29 4.47
C ILE A 123 -2.83 -13.11 5.44
N PRO A 124 -3.47 -13.23 6.62
CA PRO A 124 -4.29 -14.36 7.07
C PRO A 124 -5.60 -14.50 6.27
N GLU A 125 -6.18 -15.72 6.23
CA GLU A 125 -7.37 -16.03 5.41
C GLU A 125 -8.65 -15.32 5.87
N ASN A 126 -8.80 -15.05 7.17
CA ASN A 126 -9.96 -14.37 7.76
C ASN A 126 -9.51 -13.19 8.62
N PRO A 127 -8.97 -12.12 8.02
CA PRO A 127 -8.61 -10.93 8.77
C PRO A 127 -9.88 -10.23 9.26
N ARG A 128 -9.82 -9.63 10.44
CA ARG A 128 -10.91 -8.75 10.88
C ARG A 128 -10.95 -7.51 10.01
N ALA A 129 -12.13 -7.16 9.49
CA ALA A 129 -12.34 -5.90 8.80
C ALA A 129 -12.27 -4.72 9.78
N ARG A 130 -11.89 -3.53 9.29
CA ARG A 130 -11.96 -2.26 10.02
C ARG A 130 -13.09 -1.42 9.43
N PRO A 131 -14.18 -1.15 10.17
CA PRO A 131 -15.18 -0.17 9.76
C PRO A 131 -14.70 1.28 9.95
#